data_AF-W2ETY3-F1
#
_entry.id   AF-W2ETY3-F1
#
_cell.length_a   1.000
_cell.length_b   1.000
_cell.length_c   1.000
_cell.angle_alpha   90.00
_cell.angle_beta   90.00
_cell.angle_gamma   90.00
#
_symmetry.space_group_name_H-M   'P 1'
#
loop_
_entity.id
_entity.type
_entity.pdbx_description
1 polymer ?
#
loop_
_entity_poly.entity_id
_entity_poly.type
_entity_poly.pdbx_seq_one_letter_code
_entity_poly.pdbx_strand_id
1 'polypeptide(L)'
;MRKIVAVAVFAAMTMLGTVAAGAGHPPRIQPQAERQRQQDQPCEAATDAAGQAEQTGQAEEVRPGEQSSLSKGEEGGRPERVEVSRSQFDILLDQCRFADTDEARCACRAAVKEKYRVGAANPFLDCRTYSGVSVCGELTLNPRQKACVEESVQGGITYRRAEVECYAFR
;
A
#
# COMPACT_ATOMS: atom_id res chain seq x y z
N MET A 1 -62.81 1.10 30.08
CA MET A 1 -63.96 0.76 29.22
C MET A 1 -63.42 -0.01 28.01
N ARG A 2 -63.92 -1.23 27.79
CA ARG A 2 -63.63 -2.09 26.63
C ARG A 2 -64.40 -1.59 25.40
N LYS A 3 -63.84 -1.76 24.18
CA LYS A 3 -64.42 -1.76 22.81
C LYS A 3 -63.47 -1.00 21.86
N ILE A 4 -63.05 -1.43 20.66
CA ILE A 4 -63.50 -2.46 19.71
C ILE A 4 -62.27 -2.92 18.91
N VAL A 5 -62.27 -4.22 18.61
CA VAL A 5 -61.39 -4.93 17.69
C VAL A 5 -61.76 -4.55 16.26
N ALA A 6 -60.79 -4.13 15.44
CA ALA A 6 -60.91 -4.10 13.99
C ALA A 6 -59.82 -5.01 13.40
N VAL A 7 -60.21 -6.25 13.11
CA VAL A 7 -59.44 -7.18 12.30
C VAL A 7 -59.57 -6.71 10.85
N ALA A 8 -58.51 -6.15 10.30
CA ALA A 8 -58.37 -5.97 8.86
C ALA A 8 -57.53 -7.13 8.32
N VAL A 9 -58.24 -8.12 7.78
CA VAL A 9 -57.68 -9.15 6.91
C VAL A 9 -57.20 -8.46 5.64
N PHE A 10 -55.88 -8.38 5.41
CA PHE A 10 -55.34 -8.01 4.11
C PHE A 10 -54.44 -9.13 3.58
N ALA A 11 -55.02 -9.82 2.61
CA ALA A 11 -54.45 -10.52 1.48
C ALA A 11 -52.95 -10.88 1.55
N ALA A 12 -52.70 -12.19 1.66
CA ALA A 12 -51.45 -12.82 1.29
C ALA A 12 -51.18 -12.58 -0.21
N MET A 13 -50.26 -11.65 -0.51
CA MET A 13 -49.60 -11.62 -1.81
C MET A 13 -48.40 -12.57 -1.77
N THR A 14 -48.60 -13.74 -2.36
CA THR A 14 -47.53 -14.68 -2.73
C THR A 14 -46.62 -14.03 -3.77
N MET A 15 -45.55 -13.39 -3.31
CA MET A 15 -44.42 -13.05 -4.16
C MET A 15 -43.69 -14.34 -4.53
N LEU A 16 -43.90 -14.80 -5.77
CA LEU A 16 -43.03 -15.78 -6.41
C LEU A 16 -41.63 -15.17 -6.55
N GLY A 17 -40.75 -15.48 -5.61
CA GLY A 17 -39.33 -15.19 -5.71
C GLY A 17 -38.69 -16.12 -6.74
N THR A 18 -38.48 -15.63 -7.95
CA THR A 18 -37.54 -16.21 -8.92
C THR A 18 -36.15 -16.27 -8.31
N VAL A 19 -35.67 -17.48 -8.03
CA VAL A 19 -34.25 -17.76 -7.77
C VAL A 19 -33.47 -17.57 -9.07
N ALA A 20 -32.85 -16.41 -9.24
CA ALA A 20 -31.83 -16.23 -10.26
C ALA A 20 -30.59 -17.03 -9.83
N ALA A 21 -30.35 -18.15 -10.51
CA ALA A 21 -29.08 -18.86 -10.48
C ALA A 21 -28.00 -17.91 -11.02
N GLY A 22 -27.30 -17.22 -10.12
CA GLY A 22 -26.11 -16.46 -10.43
C GLY A 22 -25.03 -17.44 -10.91
N ALA A 23 -24.82 -17.51 -12.22
CA ALA A 23 -23.65 -18.13 -12.79
C ALA A 23 -22.42 -17.43 -12.21
N GLY A 24 -21.75 -18.10 -11.27
CA GLY A 24 -20.47 -17.68 -10.73
C GLY A 24 -19.50 -17.52 -11.89
N HIS A 25 -19.19 -16.27 -12.24
CA HIS A 25 -18.08 -15.98 -13.14
C HIS A 25 -16.81 -16.50 -12.46
N PRO A 26 -16.06 -17.41 -13.10
CA PRO A 26 -14.74 -17.74 -12.59
C PRO A 26 -13.90 -16.46 -12.56
N PRO A 27 -13.06 -16.26 -11.53
CA PRO A 27 -12.15 -15.12 -11.51
C PRO A 27 -11.31 -15.18 -12.79
N ARG A 28 -11.38 -14.10 -13.58
CA ARG A 28 -10.58 -13.95 -14.80
C ARG A 28 -9.12 -13.93 -14.37
N ILE A 29 -8.42 -15.06 -14.48
CA ILE A 29 -6.98 -15.12 -14.24
C ILE A 29 -6.34 -14.29 -15.34
N GLN A 30 -6.04 -13.02 -15.03
CA GLN A 30 -5.36 -12.16 -15.98
C GLN A 30 -3.98 -12.76 -16.28
N PRO A 31 -3.63 -12.96 -17.57
CA PRO A 31 -2.30 -13.41 -17.97
C PRO A 31 -1.24 -12.45 -17.42
N GLN A 32 -0.10 -13.00 -16.99
CA GLN A 32 0.95 -12.20 -16.32
C GLN A 32 1.46 -11.03 -17.17
N ALA A 33 1.40 -11.15 -18.50
CA ALA A 33 1.76 -10.09 -19.43
C ALA A 33 0.83 -8.86 -19.35
N GLU A 34 -0.47 -9.02 -19.08
CA GLU A 34 -1.40 -7.89 -18.89
C GLU A 34 -1.18 -7.21 -17.53
N ARG A 35 -0.89 -8.01 -16.50
CA ARG A 35 -0.48 -7.48 -15.19
C ARG A 35 0.79 -6.64 -15.30
N GLN A 36 1.77 -7.10 -16.05
CA GLN A 36 2.98 -6.31 -16.33
C GLN A 36 2.66 -5.01 -17.07
N ARG A 37 1.80 -5.03 -18.10
CA ARG A 37 1.40 -3.78 -18.79
C ARG A 37 0.67 -2.78 -17.90
N GLN A 38 -0.18 -3.24 -16.97
CA GLN A 38 -0.81 -2.36 -15.98
C GLN A 38 0.19 -1.82 -14.95
N GLN A 39 1.22 -2.60 -14.61
CA GLN A 39 2.31 -2.18 -13.71
C GLN A 39 3.31 -1.23 -14.38
N ASP A 40 3.44 -1.30 -15.70
CA ASP A 40 4.31 -0.46 -16.53
C ASP A 40 3.60 0.76 -17.09
N GLN A 41 2.27 0.88 -16.91
CA GLN A 41 1.55 2.08 -17.28
C GLN A 41 2.13 3.26 -16.49
N PRO A 42 2.58 4.32 -17.19
CA PRO A 42 3.15 5.47 -16.53
C PRO A 42 2.10 6.03 -15.59
N CYS A 43 2.55 6.13 -14.34
CA CYS A 43 2.01 6.98 -13.33
C CYS A 43 1.87 8.40 -13.86
N GLU A 44 0.76 8.73 -14.51
CA GLU A 44 0.40 10.12 -14.72
C GLU A 44 0.04 10.66 -13.34
N ALA A 45 1.04 11.25 -12.68
CA ALA A 45 0.84 11.99 -11.45
C ALA A 45 -0.25 13.02 -11.74
N ALA A 46 -1.38 12.93 -11.04
CA ALA A 46 -2.37 14.00 -11.00
C ALA A 46 -1.67 15.23 -10.39
N THR A 47 -1.08 16.07 -11.24
CA THR A 47 -0.45 17.33 -10.87
C THR A 47 -1.52 18.38 -10.63
N ASP A 48 -2.38 18.21 -9.62
CA ASP A 48 -3.36 19.24 -9.24
C ASP A 48 -3.81 19.07 -7.77
N ALA A 49 -2.88 19.15 -6.81
CA ALA A 49 -3.17 19.50 -5.41
C ALA A 49 -1.89 19.66 -4.55
N ALA A 50 -1.07 20.66 -4.85
CA ALA A 50 -0.08 21.14 -3.88
C ALA A 50 0.06 22.66 -4.03
N GLY A 51 -1.01 23.36 -3.63
CA GLY A 51 -0.95 24.79 -3.33
C GLY A 51 -0.18 25.01 -2.03
N GLN A 52 0.91 25.76 -2.16
CA GLN A 52 1.44 26.71 -1.17
C GLN A 52 1.83 26.16 0.21
N ALA A 53 3.14 25.88 0.36
CA ALA A 53 3.83 26.04 1.63
C ALA A 53 5.05 26.94 1.41
N GLU A 54 4.77 28.23 1.59
CA GLU A 54 5.59 29.32 2.12
C GLU A 54 7.12 29.15 2.20
N GLN A 55 7.80 30.00 1.45
CA GLN A 55 9.18 30.39 1.63
C GLN A 55 9.32 31.24 2.90
N THR A 56 10.18 30.85 3.82
CA THR A 56 10.89 31.81 4.67
C THR A 56 12.35 31.39 4.76
N GLY A 57 13.21 32.26 4.25
CA GLY A 57 14.65 32.13 4.39
C GLY A 57 15.13 32.55 5.77
N GLN A 58 16.30 32.05 6.15
CA GLN A 58 17.30 32.81 6.88
C GLN A 58 18.66 32.13 6.69
N ALA A 59 19.59 32.94 6.19
CA ALA A 59 21.01 32.65 6.09
C ALA A 59 21.69 33.05 7.40
N GLU A 60 22.59 32.21 7.91
CA GLU A 60 23.66 32.61 8.85
C GLU A 60 24.81 31.60 8.69
N GLU A 61 25.84 32.00 7.93
CA GLU A 61 27.17 32.40 8.39
C GLU A 61 28.13 31.21 8.62
N VAL A 62 29.07 31.10 7.68
CA VAL A 62 30.19 30.17 7.62
C VAL A 62 31.38 30.76 8.37
N ARG A 63 32.04 29.98 9.23
CA ARG A 63 33.47 30.17 9.52
C ARG A 63 34.24 28.83 9.42
N PRO A 64 35.47 28.84 8.88
CA PRO A 64 36.18 27.64 8.45
C PRO A 64 37.28 27.20 9.43
N GLY A 65 37.64 25.91 9.36
CA GLY A 65 38.84 25.30 9.93
C GLY A 65 38.79 23.80 9.66
N GLU A 66 39.38 23.34 8.54
CA GLU A 66 40.67 22.61 8.50
C GLU A 66 40.64 21.29 9.30
N GLN A 67 40.96 20.11 8.77
CA GLN A 67 41.57 19.70 7.51
C GLN A 67 41.60 18.16 7.49
N SER A 68 41.74 17.58 6.30
CA SER A 68 42.51 16.34 6.04
C SER A 68 41.95 15.03 6.61
N SER A 69 41.83 13.92 5.90
CA SER A 69 42.26 13.47 4.58
C SER A 69 41.53 12.14 4.38
N LEU A 70 41.01 11.85 3.19
CA LEU A 70 41.19 10.56 2.53
C LEU A 70 40.47 10.59 1.18
N SER A 71 41.33 10.60 0.17
CA SER A 71 41.06 10.48 -1.24
C SER A 71 40.19 9.28 -1.55
N LYS A 72 39.06 9.49 -2.23
CA LYS A 72 38.70 8.76 -3.44
C LYS A 72 37.61 9.52 -4.17
N GLY A 73 37.93 10.04 -5.36
CA GLY A 73 36.89 10.57 -6.24
C GLY A 73 35.98 9.44 -6.66
N GLU A 74 34.68 9.71 -6.73
CA GLU A 74 33.77 9.14 -7.72
C GLU A 74 32.48 9.97 -7.71
N GLU A 75 31.86 10.01 -8.87
CA GLU A 75 30.83 10.93 -9.34
C GLU A 75 29.65 11.14 -8.39
N GLY A 76 28.89 12.21 -8.62
CA GLY A 76 27.53 12.38 -8.09
C GLY A 76 26.58 11.32 -8.64
N GLY A 77 26.84 10.06 -8.28
CA GLY A 77 26.13 8.87 -8.70
C GLY A 77 24.90 8.68 -7.83
N ARG A 78 23.76 8.50 -8.49
CA ARG A 78 22.50 8.06 -7.88
C ARG A 78 22.78 6.91 -6.89
N PRO A 79 22.17 6.91 -5.68
CA PRO A 79 22.37 5.83 -4.72
C PRO A 79 22.17 4.46 -5.39
N GLU A 80 23.08 3.54 -5.14
CA GLU A 80 23.02 2.20 -5.74
C GLU A 80 21.71 1.52 -5.34
N ARG A 81 20.93 1.09 -6.34
CA ARG A 81 19.66 0.39 -6.11
C ARG A 81 19.91 -0.99 -5.51
N VAL A 82 19.07 -1.39 -4.58
CA VAL A 82 19.11 -2.69 -3.91
C VAL A 82 18.65 -3.78 -4.88
N GLU A 83 19.46 -4.81 -5.07
CA GLU A 83 19.06 -5.99 -5.84
C GLU A 83 18.08 -6.85 -5.08
N VAL A 84 17.09 -7.38 -5.79
CA VAL A 84 16.10 -8.33 -5.27
C VAL A 84 15.74 -9.33 -6.37
N SER A 85 15.29 -10.52 -6.00
CA SER A 85 14.75 -11.48 -6.99
C SER A 85 13.49 -10.93 -7.65
N ARG A 86 13.12 -11.51 -8.80
CA ARG A 86 11.86 -11.15 -9.49
C ARG A 86 10.65 -11.28 -8.57
N SER A 87 10.55 -12.39 -7.84
CA SER A 87 9.43 -12.63 -6.91
C SER A 87 9.34 -11.59 -5.78
N GLN A 88 10.47 -11.16 -5.23
CA GLN A 88 10.53 -10.13 -4.20
C GLN A 88 10.14 -8.76 -4.76
N PHE A 89 10.60 -8.44 -5.97
CA PHE A 89 10.21 -7.22 -6.66
C PHE A 89 8.69 -7.18 -6.94
N ASP A 90 8.11 -8.31 -7.34
CA ASP A 90 6.68 -8.42 -7.57
C ASP A 90 5.87 -8.22 -6.27
N ILE A 91 6.34 -8.74 -5.13
CA ILE A 91 5.71 -8.48 -3.80
C ILE A 91 5.80 -6.99 -3.44
N LEU A 92 6.97 -6.36 -3.63
CA LEU A 92 7.17 -4.92 -3.39
C LEU A 92 6.23 -4.05 -4.25
N LEU A 93 5.92 -4.49 -5.46
CA LEU A 93 4.93 -3.79 -6.30
C LEU A 93 3.49 -4.11 -5.90
N ASP A 94 3.18 -5.36 -5.55
CA ASP A 94 1.83 -5.77 -5.16
C ASP A 94 1.37 -5.08 -3.86
N GLN A 95 2.27 -4.93 -2.88
CA GLN A 95 1.93 -4.27 -1.62
C GLN A 95 1.47 -2.82 -1.81
N CYS A 96 1.89 -2.15 -2.89
CA CYS A 96 1.43 -0.79 -3.20
C CYS A 96 -0.08 -0.70 -3.45
N ARG A 97 -0.79 -1.82 -3.68
CA ARG A 97 -2.26 -1.81 -3.83
C ARG A 97 -3.01 -1.40 -2.55
N PHE A 98 -2.34 -1.46 -1.40
CA PHE A 98 -2.93 -1.11 -0.10
C PHE A 98 -2.82 0.39 0.23
N ALA A 99 -2.15 1.20 -0.60
CA ALA A 99 -2.16 2.65 -0.41
C ALA A 99 -3.53 3.24 -0.75
N ASP A 100 -3.96 4.24 0.04
CA ASP A 100 -5.33 4.75 0.06
C ASP A 100 -5.79 5.35 -1.29
N THR A 101 -4.97 6.21 -1.90
CA THR A 101 -5.32 6.94 -3.13
C THR A 101 -4.53 6.45 -4.34
N ASP A 102 -5.01 6.74 -5.56
CA ASP A 102 -4.29 6.35 -6.78
C ASP A 102 -2.91 7.02 -6.88
N GLU A 103 -2.81 8.26 -6.42
CA GLU A 103 -1.54 9.00 -6.33
C GLU A 103 -0.59 8.33 -5.34
N ALA A 104 -1.08 7.89 -4.18
CA ALA A 104 -0.28 7.18 -3.20
C ALA A 104 0.18 5.80 -3.71
N ARG A 105 -0.70 5.06 -4.37
CA ARG A 105 -0.35 3.79 -5.05
C ARG A 105 0.72 4.00 -6.11
N CYS A 106 0.58 5.08 -6.86
CA CYS A 106 1.51 5.47 -7.90
C CYS A 106 2.89 5.85 -7.34
N ALA A 107 2.92 6.73 -6.34
CA ALA A 107 4.14 7.13 -5.64
C ALA A 107 4.86 5.93 -5.02
N CYS A 108 4.10 4.99 -4.42
CA CYS A 108 4.65 3.74 -3.90
C CYS A 108 5.36 2.93 -4.99
N ARG A 109 4.72 2.70 -6.15
CA ARG A 109 5.34 1.96 -7.25
C ARG A 109 6.59 2.66 -7.79
N ALA A 110 6.57 3.99 -7.88
CA ALA A 110 7.73 4.77 -8.30
C ALA A 110 8.89 4.62 -7.31
N ALA A 111 8.63 4.74 -6.00
CA ALA A 111 9.62 4.57 -4.95
C ALA A 111 10.24 3.16 -4.96
N VAL A 112 9.43 2.12 -5.22
CA VAL A 112 9.93 0.74 -5.37
C VAL A 112 10.88 0.62 -6.57
N LYS A 113 10.49 1.15 -7.74
CA LYS A 113 11.32 1.11 -8.96
C LYS A 113 12.61 1.95 -8.84
N GLU A 114 12.58 2.97 -7.99
CA GLU A 114 13.75 3.78 -7.67
C GLU A 114 14.72 3.08 -6.72
N LYS A 115 14.20 2.47 -5.65
CA LYS A 115 15.03 1.87 -4.59
C LYS A 115 15.53 0.47 -4.95
N TYR A 116 14.75 -0.30 -5.71
CA TYR A 116 15.01 -1.71 -6.00
C TYR A 116 15.23 -1.97 -7.49
N ARG A 117 16.05 -2.98 -7.80
CA ARG A 117 16.23 -3.52 -9.14
C ARG A 117 16.13 -5.04 -9.13
N VAL A 118 15.60 -5.62 -10.19
CA VAL A 118 15.58 -7.09 -10.36
C VAL A 118 17.01 -7.57 -10.63
N GLY A 119 17.49 -8.49 -9.80
CA GLY A 119 18.84 -9.05 -9.84
C GLY A 119 18.92 -10.33 -9.01
N ALA A 120 19.96 -10.45 -8.18
CA ALA A 120 20.09 -11.57 -7.26
C ALA A 120 19.01 -11.54 -6.16
N ALA A 121 18.63 -12.72 -5.66
CA ALA A 121 17.76 -12.81 -4.49
C ALA A 121 18.45 -12.18 -3.28
N ASN A 122 17.72 -11.32 -2.56
CA ASN A 122 18.25 -10.66 -1.39
C ASN A 122 17.72 -11.34 -0.12
N PRO A 123 18.55 -12.14 0.58
CA PRO A 123 18.11 -12.84 1.80
C PRO A 123 17.92 -11.91 3.00
N PHE A 124 18.41 -10.66 2.92
CA PHE A 124 18.29 -9.67 3.98
C PHE A 124 17.07 -8.75 3.82
N LEU A 125 16.32 -8.88 2.71
CA LEU A 125 15.07 -8.18 2.54
C LEU A 125 14.03 -8.79 3.50
N ASP A 126 13.48 -7.98 4.41
CA ASP A 126 12.44 -8.42 5.32
C ASP A 126 11.15 -8.74 4.55
N CYS A 127 10.93 -9.99 4.20
CA CYS A 127 9.68 -10.45 3.59
C CYS A 127 8.89 -11.29 4.59
N ARG A 128 7.62 -10.96 4.73
CA ARG A 128 6.72 -11.59 5.72
C ARG A 128 5.33 -11.77 5.14
N THR A 129 4.61 -12.75 5.67
CA THR A 129 3.24 -13.06 5.23
C THR A 129 2.36 -13.38 6.41
N TYR A 130 1.25 -12.64 6.51
CA TYR A 130 0.22 -12.85 7.52
C TYR A 130 -1.15 -12.72 6.84
N SER A 131 -2.09 -13.59 7.23
CA SER A 131 -3.48 -13.51 6.77
C SER A 131 -3.63 -13.43 5.23
N GLY A 132 -2.76 -14.16 4.51
CA GLY A 132 -2.75 -14.20 3.04
C GLY A 132 -2.14 -12.97 2.36
N VAL A 133 -1.60 -12.02 3.13
CA VAL A 133 -0.94 -10.82 2.63
C VAL A 133 0.56 -10.95 2.78
N SER A 134 1.29 -10.87 1.67
CA SER A 134 2.75 -10.82 1.63
C SER A 134 3.22 -9.38 1.46
N VAL A 135 4.18 -8.97 2.27
CA VAL A 135 4.87 -7.67 2.13
C VAL A 135 6.37 -7.86 2.27
N CYS A 136 7.14 -6.96 1.65
CA CYS A 136 8.58 -6.92 1.78
C CYS A 136 9.06 -5.51 2.16
N GLY A 137 10.18 -5.46 2.88
CA GLY A 137 10.81 -4.23 3.33
C GLY A 137 10.03 -3.51 4.43
N GLU A 138 10.31 -2.21 4.53
CA GLU A 138 9.67 -1.33 5.49
C GLU A 138 8.30 -0.87 4.98
N LEU A 139 7.30 -0.87 5.86
CA LEU A 139 5.96 -0.41 5.56
C LEU A 139 5.77 1.03 6.05
N THR A 140 5.43 1.94 5.13
CA THR A 140 5.03 3.30 5.50
C THR A 140 3.57 3.29 5.94
N LEU A 141 3.35 3.32 7.26
CA LEU A 141 2.01 3.34 7.83
C LEU A 141 1.45 4.76 7.93
N ASN A 142 0.18 4.93 7.54
CA ASN A 142 -0.57 6.16 7.81
C ASN A 142 -1.01 6.21 9.31
N PRO A 143 -1.50 7.36 9.82
CA PRO A 143 -1.88 7.48 11.24
C PRO A 143 -2.95 6.48 11.70
N ARG A 144 -3.91 6.13 10.84
CA ARG A 144 -4.96 5.15 11.16
C ARG A 144 -4.37 3.75 11.29
N GLN A 145 -3.47 3.37 10.39
CA GLN A 145 -2.79 2.08 10.43
C GLN A 145 -1.91 1.97 11.68
N LYS A 146 -1.20 3.04 12.07
CA LYS A 146 -0.43 3.08 13.32
C LYS A 146 -1.31 2.84 14.56
N ALA A 147 -2.46 3.52 14.64
CA ALA A 147 -3.41 3.31 15.72
C ALA A 147 -3.92 1.86 15.78
N CYS A 148 -4.22 1.26 14.62
CA CYS A 148 -4.58 -0.17 14.55
C CYS A 148 -3.45 -1.08 15.06
N VAL A 149 -2.19 -0.78 14.73
CA VAL A 149 -1.04 -1.58 15.20
C VAL A 149 -0.95 -1.53 16.71
N GLU A 150 -1.07 -0.33 17.30
CA GLU A 150 -1.03 -0.14 18.75
C GLU A 150 -2.16 -0.91 19.45
N GLU A 151 -3.41 -0.76 18.98
CA GLU A 151 -4.58 -1.46 19.53
C GLU A 151 -4.42 -2.99 19.42
N SER A 152 -3.98 -3.48 18.27
CA SER A 152 -3.84 -4.91 18.04
C SER A 152 -2.75 -5.52 18.93
N VAL A 153 -1.63 -4.82 19.09
CA VAL A 153 -0.55 -5.25 20.00
C VAL A 153 -1.02 -5.28 21.45
N GLN A 154 -1.79 -4.27 21.89
CA GLN A 154 -2.42 -4.28 23.22
C GLN A 154 -3.40 -5.45 23.38
N GLY A 155 -4.08 -5.85 22.30
CA GLY A 155 -4.92 -7.05 22.23
C GLY A 155 -4.15 -8.38 22.21
N GLY A 156 -2.81 -8.35 22.22
CA GLY A 156 -1.97 -9.54 22.41
C GLY A 156 -1.40 -10.17 21.14
N ILE A 157 -1.51 -9.53 19.96
CA ILE A 157 -0.79 -9.99 18.76
C ILE A 157 0.60 -9.37 18.66
N THR A 158 1.51 -10.00 17.90
CA THR A 158 2.86 -9.46 17.71
C THR A 158 2.86 -8.22 16.83
N TYR A 159 3.79 -7.30 17.08
CA TYR A 159 3.96 -6.10 16.24
C TYR A 159 4.09 -6.45 14.75
N ARG A 160 4.90 -7.47 14.41
CA ARG A 160 5.11 -7.86 13.00
C ARG A 160 3.84 -8.36 12.31
N ARG A 161 2.95 -9.07 13.03
CA ARG A 161 1.64 -9.46 12.49
C ARG A 161 0.74 -8.24 12.35
N ALA A 162 0.64 -7.43 13.40
CA ALA A 162 -0.19 -6.23 13.43
C ALA A 162 0.17 -5.28 12.29
N GLU A 163 1.46 -5.04 12.06
CA GLU A 163 1.97 -4.15 11.01
C GLU A 163 1.49 -4.57 9.62
N VAL A 164 1.51 -5.88 9.30
CA VAL A 164 1.03 -6.37 8.00
C VAL A 164 -0.49 -6.33 7.89
N GLU A 165 -1.20 -6.78 8.92
CA GLU A 165 -2.66 -6.84 8.89
C GLU A 165 -3.27 -5.43 8.86
N CYS A 166 -2.76 -4.51 9.68
CA CYS A 166 -3.23 -3.13 9.70
C CYS A 166 -2.85 -2.39 8.42
N TYR A 167 -1.67 -2.63 7.83
CA TYR A 167 -1.32 -2.04 6.53
C TYR A 167 -2.28 -2.47 5.42
N ALA A 168 -2.76 -3.71 5.44
CA ALA A 168 -3.59 -4.26 4.38
C ALA A 168 -5.09 -3.95 4.52
N PHE A 169 -5.58 -3.77 5.76
CA PHE A 169 -7.02 -3.80 6.06
C PHE A 169 -7.57 -2.53 6.74
N ARG A 170 -6.80 -1.43 6.87
CA ARG A 170 -7.24 -0.20 7.57
C ARG A 170 -7.06 1.08 6.79
#